data_AF-A0A9Q2XIE5-F1
#
_entry.id   AF-A0A9Q2XIE5-F1
#
_cell.length_a   1.000
_cell.length_b   1.000
_cell.length_c   1.000
_cell.angle_alpha   90.00
_cell.angle_beta   90.00
_cell.angle_gamma   90.00
#
_symmetry.space_group_name_H-M   'P 1'
#
loop_
_entity.id
_entity.type
_entity.pdbx_description
1 polymer ?
#
loop_
_entity_poly.entity_id
_entity_poly.type
_entity_poly.pdbx_seq_one_letter_code
_entity_poly.pdbx_strand_id
1 'polypeptide(L)'
;MCDTIQFFRISLFVFCGVFMTAAVLYANQYCKKKGVNMNTFSGMFEMWAMVFKFEEKKFSFIMLAATYGGALMVVAIFVLTLWGQGQGCVFPINDRSIR
;
A
#
# COMPACT_ATOMS: atom_id res chain seq x y z
N MET A 1 7.38 1.66 -25.18
CA MET A 1 6.14 2.16 -24.51
C MET A 1 5.62 1.14 -23.50
N CYS A 2 5.47 -0.12 -23.88
CA CYS A 2 5.14 -1.21 -22.95
C CYS A 2 6.16 -1.39 -21.81
N ASP A 3 7.47 -1.34 -22.11
CA ASP A 3 8.52 -1.43 -21.07
C ASP A 3 8.45 -0.29 -20.05
N THR A 4 8.10 0.91 -20.52
CA THR A 4 7.91 2.09 -19.68
C THR A 4 6.72 1.88 -18.73
N ILE A 5 5.58 1.39 -19.24
CA ILE A 5 4.40 1.09 -18.42
C ILE A 5 4.71 -0.03 -17.42
N GLN A 6 5.44 -1.07 -17.84
CA GLN A 6 5.88 -2.15 -16.95
C GLN A 6 6.80 -1.64 -15.83
N PHE A 7 7.78 -0.80 -16.18
CA PHE A 7 8.66 -0.15 -15.20
C PHE A 7 7.87 0.68 -14.18
N PHE A 8 6.91 1.50 -14.64
CA PHE A 8 6.06 2.29 -13.74
C PHE A 8 5.20 1.42 -12.83
N ARG A 9 4.58 0.34 -13.36
CA ARG A 9 3.78 -0.59 -12.55
C ARG A 9 4.61 -1.24 -11.45
N ILE A 10 5.79 -1.76 -11.79
CA ILE A 10 6.69 -2.41 -10.82
C ILE A 10 7.19 -1.38 -9.80
N SER A 11 7.63 -0.21 -10.25
CA SER A 11 8.14 0.84 -9.36
C SER A 11 7.07 1.33 -8.37
N LEU A 12 5.84 1.57 -8.84
CA LEU A 12 4.72 1.94 -7.98
C LEU A 12 4.36 0.83 -7.00
N PHE A 13 4.39 -0.43 -7.43
CA PHE A 13 4.12 -1.58 -6.57
C PHE A 13 5.16 -1.70 -5.44
N VAL A 14 6.44 -1.61 -5.78
CA VAL A 14 7.54 -1.66 -4.79
C VAL A 14 7.46 -0.48 -3.83
N PHE A 15 7.26 0.74 -4.34
CA PHE A 15 7.12 1.93 -3.51
C PHE A 15 5.93 1.82 -2.53
N CYS A 16 4.77 1.38 -3.02
CA CYS A 16 3.59 1.13 -2.20
C CYS A 16 3.87 0.07 -1.13
N GLY A 17 4.50 -1.05 -1.51
CA GLY A 17 4.84 -2.13 -0.58
C GLY A 17 5.78 -1.69 0.55
N VAL A 18 6.83 -0.93 0.23
CA VAL A 18 7.77 -0.39 1.21
C VAL A 18 7.07 0.60 2.14
N PHE A 19 6.29 1.53 1.58
CA PHE A 19 5.57 2.55 2.37
C PHE A 19 4.53 1.92 3.31
N MET A 20 3.74 0.97 2.82
CA MET A 20 2.75 0.23 3.61
C MET A 20 3.41 -0.56 4.74
N THR A 21 4.52 -1.24 4.44
CA THR A 21 5.26 -2.01 5.44
C THR A 21 5.80 -1.10 6.54
N ALA A 22 6.40 0.03 6.17
CA ALA A 22 6.89 1.02 7.12
C ALA A 22 5.76 1.58 8.00
N ALA A 23 4.59 1.89 7.40
CA ALA A 23 3.42 2.39 8.12
C ALA A 23 2.87 1.34 9.12
N VAL A 24 2.77 0.07 8.72
CA VAL A 24 2.30 -1.01 9.60
C VAL A 24 3.28 -1.25 10.75
N LEU A 25 4.59 -1.23 10.49
CA LEU A 25 5.60 -1.37 11.55
C LEU A 25 5.54 -0.20 12.53
N TYR A 26 5.41 1.03 12.03
CA TYR A 26 5.24 2.22 12.85
C TYR A 26 3.97 2.15 13.70
N ALA A 27 2.84 1.72 13.11
CA ALA A 27 1.59 1.53 13.81
C ALA A 27 1.68 0.48 14.91
N ASN A 28 2.31 -0.66 14.62
CA ASN A 28 2.51 -1.71 15.60
C ASN A 28 3.35 -1.23 16.78
N GLN A 29 4.44 -0.48 16.52
CA GLN A 29 5.25 0.10 17.59
C GLN A 29 4.47 1.13 18.42
N TYR A 30 3.67 1.98 17.77
CA TYR A 30 2.85 2.98 18.45
C TYR A 30 1.74 2.35 19.30
N CYS A 31 0.99 1.40 18.75
CA CYS A 31 -0.06 0.67 19.45
C CYS A 31 0.49 -0.14 20.63
N LYS A 32 1.65 -0.80 20.48
CA LYS A 32 2.32 -1.49 21.60
C LYS A 32 2.65 -0.56 22.76
N LYS A 33 3.08 0.67 22.50
CA LYS A 33 3.34 1.68 23.54
C LYS A 33 2.07 2.09 24.30
N LYS A 34 0.90 1.98 23.67
CA LYS A 34 -0.41 2.27 24.27
C LYS A 34 -1.14 1.03 24.81
N GLY A 35 -0.52 -0.15 24.76
CA GLY A 35 -1.14 -1.41 25.19
C GLY A 35 -2.20 -1.96 24.23
N VAL A 36 -2.28 -1.45 23.00
CA VAL A 36 -3.25 -1.89 21.98
C VAL A 36 -2.66 -3.03 21.15
N ASN A 37 -3.40 -4.14 21.02
CA ASN A 37 -2.98 -5.30 20.24
C ASN A 37 -3.58 -5.31 18.81
N MET A 38 -2.81 -4.80 17.84
CA MET A 38 -3.21 -4.74 16.42
C MET A 38 -3.43 -6.10 15.75
N ASN A 39 -2.97 -7.21 16.34
CA ASN A 39 -3.22 -8.55 15.80
C ASN A 39 -4.63 -9.06 16.10
N THR A 40 -5.40 -8.32 16.91
CA THR A 40 -6.80 -8.63 17.22
C THR A 40 -7.73 -7.65 16.52
N PHE A 41 -8.94 -8.11 16.18
CA PHE A 41 -9.94 -7.27 15.54
C PHE A 41 -10.31 -6.06 16.40
N SER A 42 -10.45 -6.27 17.73
CA SER A 42 -10.70 -5.19 18.69
C SER A 42 -9.58 -4.15 18.70
N GLY A 43 -8.31 -4.58 18.79
CA GLY A 43 -7.19 -3.65 18.81
C GLY A 43 -6.96 -2.95 17.47
N MET A 44 -7.36 -3.57 16.35
CA MET A 44 -7.36 -2.91 15.05
C MET A 44 -8.42 -1.80 14.99
N PHE A 45 -9.63 -2.02 15.52
CA PHE A 45 -10.65 -0.99 15.63
C PHE A 45 -10.25 0.14 16.58
N GLU A 46 -9.63 -0.17 17.72
CA GLU A 46 -9.06 0.86 18.60
C GLU A 46 -8.00 1.70 17.90
N MET A 47 -7.11 1.05 17.14
CA MET A 47 -6.10 1.74 16.34
C MET A 47 -6.76 2.72 15.36
N TRP A 48 -7.74 2.24 14.59
CA TRP A 48 -8.47 3.09 13.66
C TRP A 48 -9.26 4.20 14.35
N ALA A 49 -9.85 3.94 15.51
CA ALA A 49 -10.50 4.96 16.31
C ALA A 49 -9.51 6.06 16.74
N MET A 50 -8.28 5.71 17.13
CA MET A 50 -7.23 6.69 17.43
C MET A 50 -6.82 7.51 16.20
N VAL A 51 -6.70 6.86 15.03
CA VAL A 51 -6.41 7.51 13.75
C VAL A 51 -7.49 8.53 13.38
N PHE A 52 -8.77 8.16 13.45
CA PHE A 52 -9.88 9.06 13.10
C PHE A 52 -10.14 10.13 14.16
N LYS A 53 -9.79 9.89 15.43
CA LYS A 53 -9.81 10.91 16.47
C LYS A 53 -8.65 11.91 16.37
N PHE A 54 -7.70 11.70 15.46
CA PHE A 54 -6.49 12.52 15.32
C PHE A 54 -5.72 12.69 16.64
N GLU A 55 -5.69 11.63 17.45
CA GLU A 55 -5.09 11.67 18.79
C GLU A 55 -3.59 12.01 18.72
N GLU A 56 -2.91 11.48 17.70
CA GLU A 56 -1.59 11.91 17.27
C GLU A 56 -1.63 12.26 15.78
N LYS A 57 -1.40 13.53 15.46
CA LYS A 57 -1.52 14.04 14.08
C LYS A 57 -0.58 13.31 13.11
N LYS A 58 0.66 13.05 13.53
CA LYS A 58 1.66 12.35 12.71
C LYS A 58 1.26 10.91 12.43
N PHE A 59 0.85 10.18 13.47
CA PHE A 59 0.41 8.78 13.34
C PHE A 59 -0.84 8.68 12.43
N SER A 60 -1.82 9.53 12.67
CA SER A 60 -3.06 9.55 11.90
C SER A 60 -2.79 9.86 10.43
N PHE A 61 -1.94 10.85 10.16
CA PHE A 61 -1.55 11.20 8.79
C PHE A 61 -0.84 10.05 8.08
N ILE A 62 0.11 9.37 8.75
CA ILE A 62 0.82 8.22 8.18
C ILE A 62 -0.15 7.08 7.85
N MET A 63 -1.07 6.75 8.76
CA MET A 63 -2.02 5.65 8.54
C MET A 63 -3.04 5.94 7.45
N LEU A 64 -3.56 7.17 7.41
CA LEU A 64 -4.47 7.62 6.36
C LEU A 64 -3.75 7.66 5.00
N ALA A 65 -2.55 8.23 4.95
CA ALA A 65 -1.74 8.29 3.72
C ALA A 65 -1.38 6.89 3.23
N ALA A 66 -1.01 5.97 4.12
CA ALA A 66 -0.73 4.58 3.76
C ALA A 66 -1.97 3.89 3.19
N THR A 67 -3.11 3.99 3.88
CA THR A 67 -4.31 3.26 3.48
C THR A 67 -4.94 3.83 2.22
N TYR A 68 -5.21 5.13 2.19
CA TYR A 68 -5.85 5.78 1.05
C TYR A 68 -4.87 6.00 -0.11
N GLY A 69 -3.61 6.35 0.19
CA GLY A 69 -2.58 6.45 -0.83
C GLY A 69 -2.25 5.10 -1.44
N GLY A 70 -2.20 4.04 -0.64
CA GLY A 70 -2.04 2.66 -1.12
C GLY A 70 -3.21 2.21 -2.00
N ALA A 71 -4.45 2.48 -1.59
CA ALA A 71 -5.63 2.21 -2.42
C ALA A 71 -5.58 2.95 -3.76
N LEU A 72 -5.21 4.24 -3.75
CA LEU A 72 -5.06 5.05 -4.95
C LEU A 72 -3.96 4.49 -5.87
N MET A 73 -2.83 4.04 -5.31
CA MET A 73 -1.75 3.38 -6.08
C MET A 73 -2.23 2.09 -6.74
N VAL A 74 -3.01 1.26 -6.05
CA VAL A 74 -3.59 0.03 -6.63
C VAL A 74 -4.50 0.37 -7.81
N VAL A 75 -5.35 1.39 -7.67
CA VAL A 75 -6.20 1.88 -8.76
C VAL A 75 -5.35 2.38 -9.93
N ALA A 76 -4.30 3.17 -9.66
CA ALA A 76 -3.40 3.67 -10.70
C ALA A 76 -2.70 2.53 -11.46
N ILE A 77 -2.20 1.52 -10.74
CA ILE A 77 -1.60 0.32 -11.36
C ILE A 77 -2.63 -0.42 -12.21
N PHE A 78 -3.87 -0.56 -11.73
CA PHE A 78 -4.95 -1.21 -12.47
C PHE A 78 -5.29 -0.46 -13.77
N VAL A 79 -5.43 0.87 -13.70
CA VAL A 79 -5.66 1.73 -14.88
C VAL A 79 -4.51 1.61 -15.88
N LEU A 80 -3.27 1.67 -15.42
CA LEU A 80 -2.09 1.49 -16.28
C LEU A 80 -2.06 0.10 -16.93
N THR A 81 -2.56 -0.92 -16.22
CA THR A 81 -2.66 -2.29 -16.75
C THR A 81 -3.65 -2.34 -17.90
N LEU A 82 -4.88 -1.84 -17.69
CA LEU A 82 -5.93 -1.81 -18.72
C LEU A 82 -5.50 -0.96 -19.92
N TRP A 83 -4.89 0.18 -19.67
CA TRP A 83 -4.38 1.07 -20.72
C TRP A 83 -3.29 0.37 -21.55
N GLY A 84 -2.32 -0.26 -20.90
CA GLY A 84 -1.27 -1.01 -21.60
C GLY A 84 -1.84 -2.16 -22.43
N GLN A 85 -2.80 -2.93 -21.90
CA GLN A 85 -3.47 -3.99 -22.64
C GLN A 85 -4.23 -3.45 -23.87
N GLY A 86 -4.88 -2.29 -23.75
CA GLY A 86 -5.55 -1.61 -24.87
C GLY A 86 -4.59 -1.18 -25.99
N GLN A 87 -3.31 -0.97 -25.68
CA GLN A 87 -2.26 -0.68 -26.66
C GLN A 87 -1.55 -1.93 -27.20
N GLY A 88 -2.01 -3.13 -26.84
CA GLY A 88 -1.40 -4.40 -27.25
C GLY A 88 -0.21 -4.83 -26.39
N CYS A 89 0.05 -4.18 -25.25
CA CYS A 89 1.10 -4.63 -24.33
C CYS A 89 0.67 -5.90 -23.59
N VAL A 90 1.55 -6.91 -23.60
CA VAL A 90 1.39 -8.14 -22.81
C VAL A 90 2.26 -8.02 -21.58
N PHE A 91 1.65 -8.13 -20.39
CA PHE A 91 2.36 -8.13 -19.12
C PHE A 91 2.39 -9.56 -18.55
N PRO A 92 3.44 -10.35 -18.83
CA PRO A 92 3.52 -11.71 -18.31
C PRO A 92 3.70 -11.67 -16.78
N ILE A 93 2.82 -12.36 -16.05
CA ILE A 93 2.93 -12.54 -14.59
C ILE A 93 3.92 -13.66 -14.25
N ASN A 94 4.23 -14.52 -15.22
CA ASN A 94 5.08 -15.69 -15.08
C ASN A 94 5.97 -15.83 -16.31
N ASP A 95 7.08 -15.10 -16.33
CA ASP A 95 8.10 -15.32 -17.35
C ASP A 95 8.84 -16.61 -17.00
N ARG A 96 8.37 -17.74 -17.54
CA ARG A 96 9.07 -19.04 -17.47
C ARG A 96 10.36 -19.06 -18.32
N SER A 97 10.79 -17.93 -18.86
CA SER A 97 11.96 -17.80 -19.73
C SER A 97 13.30 -17.73 -18.98
N ILE A 98 13.28 -17.65 -17.64
CA ILE A 98 14.48 -17.95 -16.82
C ILE A 98 14.54 -19.47 -16.61
N ARG A 99 14.94 -20.20 -17.65
CA ARG A 99 15.51 -21.55 -17.53
C ARG A 99 16.67 -21.68 -18.50
#